data_AF-A0AAJ2NT53-F1
#
_entry.id   AF-A0AAJ2NT53-F1
#
_cell.length_a   1.000
_cell.length_b   1.000
_cell.length_c   1.000
_cell.angle_alpha   90.00
_cell.angle_beta   90.00
_cell.angle_gamma   90.00
#
_symmetry.space_group_name_H-M   'P 1'
#
loop_
_entity.id
_entity.type
_entity.pdbx_description
1 polymer ?
#
loop_
_entity_poly.entity_id
_entity_poly.type
_entity_poly.pdbx_seq_one_letter_code
_entity_poly.pdbx_strand_id
1 'polypeptide(L)'
;MPIGDYSHLTIVPKGAELITLSGQVGIDREGNIPDSVEEQFQISLENIVSLLKSENLDTNGIIKINIWLTEKVDKEVFVDIYKKFHKG
;
A
#
# COMPACT_ATOMS: atom_id res chain seq x y z
N MET A 1 -17.13 -8.20 -12.03
CA MET A 1 -15.73 -8.40 -11.59
C MET A 1 -15.50 -7.48 -10.40
N PRO A 2 -14.71 -7.89 -9.39
CA PRO A 2 -14.46 -7.03 -8.24
C PRO A 2 -13.77 -5.74 -8.68
N ILE A 3 -13.93 -4.65 -7.92
CA ILE A 3 -13.47 -3.30 -8.28
C ILE A 3 -11.94 -3.13 -8.09
N GLY A 4 -11.21 -4.18 -7.69
CA GLY A 4 -9.75 -4.25 -7.59
C GLY A 4 -9.23 -5.67 -7.35
N ASP A 5 -7.92 -5.88 -7.46
CA ASP A 5 -7.24 -7.16 -7.17
C ASP A 5 -7.28 -7.43 -5.66
N TYR A 6 -8.33 -8.09 -5.18
CA TYR A 6 -8.43 -8.54 -3.79
C TYR A 6 -8.95 -9.98 -3.72
N SER A 7 -8.51 -10.70 -2.69
CA SER A 7 -9.03 -12.03 -2.36
C SER A 7 -10.10 -11.90 -1.29
N HIS A 8 -11.25 -12.56 -1.48
CA HIS A 8 -12.29 -12.66 -0.45
C HIS A 8 -11.83 -13.47 0.77
N LEU A 9 -10.87 -14.36 0.57
CA LEU A 9 -10.29 -15.24 1.58
C LEU A 9 -8.81 -15.44 1.27
N THR A 10 -7.98 -15.39 2.31
CA THR A 10 -6.55 -15.74 2.24
C THR A 10 -6.24 -16.72 3.36
N ILE A 11 -5.61 -17.84 3.03
CA ILE A 11 -5.14 -18.82 4.03
C ILE A 11 -3.66 -18.54 4.28
N VAL A 12 -3.31 -18.15 5.50
CA VAL A 12 -1.92 -18.04 5.93
C VAL A 12 -1.44 -19.41 6.40
N PRO A 13 -0.38 -20.00 5.80
CA PRO A 13 0.11 -21.32 6.18
C PRO A 13 0.55 -21.38 7.65
N LYS A 14 0.41 -22.57 8.27
CA LYS A 14 0.92 -22.81 9.62
C LYS A 14 2.44 -22.62 9.64
N GLY A 15 2.93 -21.82 10.59
CA GLY A 15 4.37 -21.53 10.73
C GLY A 15 4.88 -20.40 9.85
N ALA A 16 4.01 -19.73 9.07
CA ALA A 16 4.39 -18.50 8.39
C ALA A 16 4.65 -17.37 9.41
N GLU A 17 5.63 -16.54 9.11
CA GLU A 17 5.89 -15.32 9.86
C GLU A 17 4.90 -14.22 9.42
N LEU A 18 4.31 -13.54 10.40
CA LEU A 18 3.43 -12.41 10.16
C LEU A 18 4.15 -11.12 10.50
N ILE A 19 4.35 -10.28 9.49
CA ILE A 19 4.96 -8.97 9.63
C ILE A 19 3.87 -7.93 9.53
N THR A 20 3.80 -7.06 10.53
CA THR A 20 2.83 -5.98 10.60
C THR A 20 3.55 -4.65 10.53
N LEU A 21 3.12 -3.78 9.64
CA LEU A 21 3.63 -2.41 9.55
C LEU A 21 2.72 -1.47 10.35
N SER A 22 3.32 -0.49 11.03
CA SER A 22 2.60 0.71 11.45
C SER A 22 2.01 1.41 10.23
N GLY A 23 0.98 2.25 10.44
CA GLY A 23 0.41 3.06 9.36
C GLY A 23 1.50 3.93 8.70
N GLN A 24 1.59 3.86 7.37
CA GLN A 24 2.49 4.70 6.60
C GLN A 24 1.73 5.94 6.14
N VAL A 25 2.35 7.10 6.33
CA VAL A 25 1.82 8.41 5.93
C VAL A 25 2.55 8.91 4.70
N GLY A 26 1.92 9.83 3.97
CA GLY A 26 2.43 10.43 2.73
C GLY A 26 3.51 11.48 2.98
N ILE A 27 4.54 11.12 3.75
CA ILE A 27 5.72 11.95 4.02
C ILE A 27 6.86 11.42 3.15
N ASP A 28 7.50 12.32 2.40
CA ASP A 28 8.66 11.98 1.58
C ASP A 28 9.93 11.76 2.44
N ARG A 29 11.04 11.40 1.79
CA ARG A 29 12.32 11.16 2.48
C ARG A 29 12.93 12.41 3.12
N GLU A 30 12.51 13.58 2.68
CA GLU A 30 12.97 14.88 3.19
C GLU A 30 12.07 15.39 4.32
N GLY A 31 10.97 14.68 4.62
CA GLY A 31 10.02 15.04 5.68
C GLY A 31 8.89 15.95 5.22
N ASN A 32 8.75 16.18 3.90
CA ASN A 32 7.68 17.02 3.36
C ASN A 32 6.38 16.23 3.18
N ILE A 33 5.26 16.91 3.37
CA ILE A 33 3.91 16.40 3.10
C ILE A 33 3.40 17.15 1.87
N PRO A 34 3.14 16.48 0.74
CA PRO A 34 2.55 17.12 -0.42
C PRO A 34 1.11 17.59 -0.14
N ASP A 35 0.64 18.59 -0.89
CA ASP A 35 -0.71 19.14 -0.70
C ASP A 35 -1.82 18.20 -1.22
N SER A 36 -1.54 17.40 -2.24
CA SER A 36 -2.52 16.50 -2.86
C SER A 36 -2.64 15.18 -2.10
N VAL A 37 -3.89 14.75 -1.85
CA VAL A 37 -4.20 13.44 -1.25
C VAL A 37 -3.74 12.29 -2.16
N GLU A 38 -3.76 12.47 -3.48
CA GLU A 38 -3.23 11.51 -4.45
C GLU A 38 -1.73 11.31 -4.31
N GLU A 39 -0.98 12.41 -4.18
CA GLU A 39 0.47 12.36 -3.97
C GLU A 39 0.83 11.75 -2.62
N GLN A 40 0.13 12.16 -1.55
CA GLN A 40 0.28 11.54 -0.24
C GLN A 40 -0.02 10.04 -0.26
N PHE A 41 -1.07 9.62 -1.00
CA PHE A 41 -1.44 8.22 -1.15
C PHE A 41 -0.33 7.44 -1.88
N GLN A 42 0.20 7.97 -2.98
CA GLN A 42 1.30 7.35 -3.71
C GLN A 42 2.55 7.20 -2.82
N ILE A 43 2.97 8.26 -2.12
CA ILE A 43 4.13 8.22 -1.23
C ILE A 43 3.94 7.22 -0.09
N SER A 44 2.73 7.14 0.49
CA SER A 44 2.42 6.17 1.54
C SER A 44 2.66 4.73 1.07
N LEU A 45 2.26 4.41 -0.16
CA LEU A 45 2.49 3.09 -0.76
C LEU A 45 3.97 2.85 -1.09
N GLU A 46 4.69 3.85 -1.59
CA GLU A 46 6.14 3.76 -1.85
C GLU A 46 6.94 3.53 -0.56
N ASN A 47 6.51 4.13 0.55
CA ASN A 47 7.07 3.90 1.88
C ASN A 47 6.86 2.44 2.33
N ILE A 48 5.67 1.86 2.13
CA ILE A 48 5.42 0.43 2.38
C ILE A 48 6.36 -0.45 1.55
N VAL A 49 6.49 -0.19 0.25
CA VAL A 49 7.39 -0.97 -0.63
C VAL A 49 8.84 -0.87 -0.14
N SER A 50 9.28 0.32 0.27
CA SER A 50 10.64 0.52 0.77
C SER A 50 10.90 -0.26 2.07
N LEU A 51 9.93 -0.32 2.98
CA LEU A 51 10.03 -1.11 4.23
C LEU A 51 10.01 -2.61 3.97
N LEU A 52 9.20 -3.08 3.02
CA LEU A 52 9.23 -4.50 2.64
C LEU A 52 10.59 -4.88 2.05
N LYS A 53 11.14 -4.03 1.18
CA LYS A 53 12.46 -4.25 0.58
C LYS A 53 13.58 -4.27 1.61
N SER A 54 13.52 -3.50 2.69
CA SER A 54 14.55 -3.55 3.74
C SER A 54 14.61 -4.90 4.46
N GLU A 55 13.50 -5.65 4.48
CA GLU A 55 13.40 -6.99 5.04
C GLU A 55 13.50 -8.10 3.97
N ASN A 56 13.94 -7.75 2.74
CA ASN A 56 13.98 -8.66 1.57
C ASN A 56 12.61 -9.26 1.18
N LEU A 57 11.54 -8.50 1.39
CA LEU A 57 10.17 -8.85 1.03
C LEU A 57 9.69 -8.01 -0.16
N ASP A 58 8.58 -8.43 -0.76
CA ASP A 58 7.91 -7.74 -1.85
C ASP A 58 6.39 -7.62 -1.59
N THR A 59 5.66 -7.05 -2.54
CA THR A 59 4.22 -6.80 -2.42
C THR A 59 3.37 -8.07 -2.59
N ASN A 60 3.93 -9.16 -3.14
CA ASN A 60 3.21 -10.41 -3.38
C ASN A 60 2.80 -11.12 -2.08
N GLY A 61 3.55 -10.88 -0.99
CA GLY A 61 3.24 -11.41 0.33
C GLY A 61 2.12 -10.66 1.08
N ILE A 62 1.61 -9.55 0.53
CA ILE A 62 0.63 -8.72 1.24
C ILE A 62 -0.75 -9.38 1.19
N ILE A 63 -1.22 -9.82 2.36
CA ILE A 63 -2.53 -10.46 2.50
C ILE A 63 -3.67 -9.49 2.81
N LYS A 64 -3.35 -8.30 3.34
CA LYS A 64 -4.34 -7.28 3.73
C LYS A 64 -3.71 -5.90 3.75
N ILE A 65 -4.43 -4.92 3.21
CA ILE A 65 -4.13 -3.49 3.34
C ILE A 65 -5.35 -2.79 3.92
N ASN A 66 -5.14 -1.85 4.84
CA ASN A 66 -6.14 -0.90 5.30
C ASN A 66 -5.72 0.49 4.83
N ILE A 67 -6.60 1.17 4.11
CA ILE A 67 -6.34 2.50 3.56
C ILE A 67 -7.34 3.45 4.22
N TRP A 68 -6.82 4.52 4.82
CA TRP A 68 -7.60 5.59 5.42
C TRP A 68 -7.25 6.89 4.72
N LEU A 69 -8.24 7.51 4.08
CA LEU A 69 -8.07 8.78 3.38
C LEU A 69 -8.91 9.83 4.11
N THR A 70 -8.34 11.01 4.31
CA THR A 70 -9.03 12.17 4.87
C THR A 70 -9.99 12.80 3.87
N GLU A 71 -9.72 12.62 2.58
CA GLU A 71 -10.45 13.20 1.46
C GLU A 71 -10.76 12.13 0.40
N LYS A 72 -11.68 12.46 -0.52
CA LYS A 72 -11.99 11.55 -1.62
C LYS A 72 -10.92 11.67 -2.69
N VAL A 73 -10.34 10.55 -3.08
CA VAL A 73 -9.49 10.42 -4.25
C VAL A 73 -10.36 10.01 -5.44
N ASP A 74 -10.07 10.54 -6.62
CA ASP A 74 -10.71 10.08 -7.85
C ASP A 74 -10.50 8.57 -8.04
N LYS A 75 -11.54 7.85 -8.44
CA LYS A 75 -11.52 6.38 -8.50
C LYS A 75 -10.52 5.87 -9.54
N GLU A 76 -10.39 6.54 -10.67
CA GLU A 76 -9.47 6.12 -11.75
C GLU A 76 -8.03 6.35 -11.30
N VAL A 77 -7.76 7.50 -10.69
CA VAL A 77 -6.45 7.81 -10.10
C VAL A 77 -6.08 6.83 -8.99
N PHE A 78 -7.03 6.51 -8.09
CA PHE A 78 -6.82 5.51 -7.04
C PHE A 78 -6.43 4.15 -7.64
N VAL A 79 -7.18 3.68 -8.63
CA VAL A 79 -6.93 2.39 -9.28
C VAL A 79 -5.57 2.38 -9.98
N ASP A 80 -5.18 3.46 -10.63
CA ASP A 80 -3.89 3.56 -11.33
C ASP A 80 -2.71 3.58 -10.37
N ILE A 81 -2.80 4.33 -9.27
CA ILE A 81 -1.78 4.32 -8.20
C ILE A 81 -1.70 2.91 -7.58
N TYR A 82 -2.84 2.31 -7.23
CA TYR A 82 -2.89 1.00 -6.59
C TYR A 82 -2.37 -0.13 -7.50
N LYS A 83 -2.61 -0.05 -8.81
CA LYS A 83 -2.06 -1.00 -9.79
C LYS A 83 -0.54 -0.91 -9.89
N LYS A 84 0.03 0.30 -9.82
CA LYS A 84 1.50 0.48 -9.85
C LYS A 84 2.16 -0.13 -8.62
N PHE A 85 1.49 -0.04 -7.47
CA PHE A 85 1.96 -0.65 -6.21
C PHE A 85 2.08 -2.17 -6.29
N HIS A 86 1.10 -2.88 -6.87
CA HIS A 86 1.12 -4.36 -6.98
C HIS A 86 1.89 -4.91 -8.20
N LYS A 87 2.31 -4.06 -9.15
CA LYS A 87 3.10 -4.47 -10.32
C LYS A 87 4.62 -4.38 -10.10
N GLY A 88 5.07 -4.08 -8.88
CA GLY A 88 6.47 -3.85 -8.53
C GLY A 88 7.06 -4.90 -7.61
#